data_AF-X1SXP4-F1
#
_entry.id   AF-X1SXP4-F1
#
_cell.length_a   1.000
_cell.length_b   1.000
_cell.length_c   1.000
_cell.angle_alpha   90.00
_cell.angle_beta   90.00
_cell.angle_gamma   90.00
#
_symmetry.space_group_name_H-M   'P 1'
#
loop_
_entity.id
_entity.type
_entity.pdbx_description
1 polymer ?
#
loop_
_entity_poly.entity_id
_entity_poly.type
_entity_poly.pdbx_seq_one_letter_code
_entity_poly.pdbx_strand_id
1 'polypeptide(L)' 'VLKGIRKNATQITDGVFRQEQWPSFRGLLRSGEPDTYTVGSTVKHLSREYTKGVVSPDGIVEPFVFVDAL' A
#
# COMPACT_ATOMS: atom_id res chain seq x y z
N VAL A 1 -4.97 -8.36 12.30
CA VAL A 1 -3.92 -8.14 11.28
C VAL A 1 -4.30 -6.89 10.49
N LEU A 2 -3.41 -5.91 10.35
CA LEU A 2 -3.66 -4.71 9.52
C LEU A 2 -3.41 -5.05 8.05
N LYS A 3 -4.42 -4.88 7.19
CA LYS A 3 -4.28 -5.14 5.76
C LYS A 3 -3.22 -4.21 5.16
N GLY A 4 -2.29 -4.80 4.42
CA GLY A 4 -1.25 -4.05 3.70
C GLY A 4 -0.03 -3.62 4.53
N ILE A 5 -0.03 -3.85 5.84
CA ILE A 5 1.10 -3.60 6.76
C ILE A 5 1.65 -4.94 7.25
N ARG A 6 2.97 -5.15 7.14
CA ARG A 6 3.61 -6.39 7.61
C ARG A 6 3.55 -6.48 9.15
N LYS A 7 3.53 -7.70 9.68
CA LYS A 7 3.51 -7.94 11.14
C LYS A 7 4.75 -7.39 11.86
N ASN A 8 5.89 -7.32 11.17
CA ASN A 8 7.16 -6.81 11.69
C ASN A 8 7.42 -5.34 11.30
N ALA A 9 6.44 -4.63 10.75
CA ALA A 9 6.59 -3.21 10.42
C ALA A 9 6.72 -2.37 11.69
N THR A 10 7.58 -1.36 11.66
CA THR A 10 7.72 -0.40 12.75
C THR A 10 6.84 0.81 12.48
N GLN A 11 5.95 1.14 13.41
CA GLN A 11 5.20 2.39 13.36
C GLN A 11 6.11 3.54 13.76
N ILE A 12 6.31 4.51 12.86
CA ILE A 12 7.17 5.69 13.12
C ILE A 12 6.33 6.86 13.63
N THR A 13 5.11 6.98 13.13
CA THR A 13 4.13 8.00 13.55
C THR A 13 2.72 7.39 13.42
N ASP A 14 1.69 8.03 13.98
CA ASP A 14 0.34 7.52 13.84
C ASP A 14 -0.06 7.29 12.37
N GLY A 15 -0.57 6.11 12.06
CA GLY A 15 -0.86 5.69 10.68
C GLY A 15 0.34 5.51 9.73
N VAL A 16 1.59 5.76 10.14
CA VAL A 16 2.78 5.70 9.26
C VAL A 16 3.74 4.59 9.68
N PHE A 17 3.99 3.64 8.78
CA PHE A 17 4.76 2.43 9.05
C PHE A 17 5.97 2.30 8.11
N ARG A 18 7.15 2.03 8.66
CA ARG A 18 8.31 1.59 7.89
C ARG A 18 8.40 0.07 7.92
N GLN A 19 8.57 -0.52 6.74
CA GLN A 19 8.71 -1.96 6.59
C GLN A 19 9.74 -2.28 5.50
N GLU A 20 10.28 -3.49 5.57
CA GLU A 20 11.20 -3.99 4.55
C GLU A 20 10.52 -4.17 3.19
N GLN A 21 11.25 -3.80 2.15
CA GLN A 21 10.91 -4.04 0.76
C GLN A 21 11.91 -5.03 0.17
N TRP A 22 11.42 -6.25 -0.05
CA TRP A 22 12.21 -7.33 -0.60
C TRP A 22 12.12 -7.28 -2.13
N PRO A 23 13.24 -7.14 -2.85
CA PRO A 23 13.22 -7.14 -4.30
C PRO A 23 12.80 -8.51 -4.82
N SER A 24 11.90 -8.50 -5.80
CA SER A 24 11.60 -9.71 -6.58
C SER A 24 12.76 -10.01 -7.54
N PHE A 25 12.89 -11.25 -7.99
CA PHE A 25 13.90 -11.63 -8.98
C PHE A 25 13.86 -10.75 -10.24
N ARG A 26 12.66 -10.49 -10.78
CA ARG A 26 12.48 -9.55 -11.91
C ARG A 26 12.88 -8.11 -11.55
N GLY A 27 12.74 -7.71 -10.29
CA GLY A 27 13.19 -6.41 -9.79
C GLY A 27 14.71 -6.31 -9.79
N LEU A 28 15.41 -7.36 -9.37
CA LEU A 28 16.88 -7.44 -9.41
C LEU A 28 17.40 -7.38 -10.85
N LEU A 29 16.81 -8.13 -11.79
CA LEU A 29 17.23 -8.08 -13.19
C LEU A 29 17.05 -6.69 -13.83
N ARG A 30 16.11 -5.89 -13.32
CA ARG A 30 15.86 -4.52 -13.79
C ARG A 30 16.74 -3.46 -13.11
N SER A 31 17.42 -3.77 -12.01
CA SER A 31 18.28 -2.80 -11.32
C SER A 31 19.58 -2.52 -12.07
N GLY A 32 19.98 -3.40 -13.01
CA GLY A 32 21.29 -3.34 -13.67
C GLY A 32 22.42 -3.95 -12.85
N GLU A 33 22.15 -4.37 -11.61
CA GLU A 33 23.09 -4.99 -10.68
C GLU A 33 22.53 -6.32 -10.15
N PRO A 34 22.42 -7.36 -10.99
CA PRO A 34 21.78 -8.62 -10.62
C PRO A 34 22.55 -9.42 -9.56
N ASP A 35 23.85 -9.17 -9.41
CA ASP A 35 24.72 -9.86 -8.45
C ASP A 35 24.61 -9.28 -7.03
N THR A 36 23.88 -8.16 -6.86
CA THR A 36 23.69 -7.48 -5.58
C THR A 36 22.27 -7.69 -5.07
N TYR A 37 22.11 -8.27 -3.88
CA TYR A 37 20.82 -8.42 -3.22
C TYR A 37 20.67 -7.45 -2.03
N THR A 38 19.97 -6.34 -2.25
CA THR A 38 19.72 -5.33 -1.20
C THR A 38 18.26 -5.37 -0.75
N VAL A 39 18.03 -5.57 0.55
CA VAL A 39 16.69 -5.39 1.15
C VAL A 39 16.48 -3.89 1.42
N GLY A 40 15.50 -3.31 0.75
CA GLY A 40 15.15 -1.90 0.92
C GLY A 40 14.22 -1.67 2.11
N SER A 41 13.92 -0.40 2.38
CA SER A 41 12.84 -0.01 3.30
C SER A 41 11.84 0.88 2.57
N THR A 42 10.56 0.73 2.91
CA THR A 42 9.47 1.52 2.35
C THR A 42 8.57 2.04 3.47
N VAL A 43 8.07 3.26 3.30
CA VAL A 43 7.13 3.90 4.23
C VAL A 43 5.72 3.77 3.66
N LYS A 44 4.80 3.28 4.49
CA LYS A 44 3.39 3.12 4.18
C LYS A 44 2.54 4.03 5.04
N HIS A 45 1.64 4.76 4.39
CA HIS A 45 0.60 5.56 5.04
C HIS A 45 -0.70 4.78 5.04
N LEU A 46 -1.23 4.51 6.24
CA LEU A 46 -2.51 3.86 6.45
C LEU A 46 -3.57 4.92 6.76
N SER A 47 -4.43 5.21 5.79
CA SER A 47 -5.64 6.01 6.01
C SER A 47 -6.85 5.09 6.22
N ARG A 48 -7.73 5.47 7.15
CA ARG A 48 -9.05 4.84 7.34
C ARG A 48 -10.17 5.59 6.61
N GLU A 49 -9.84 6.72 6.00
CA GLU A 49 -10.76 7.46 5.15
C GLU A 49 -10.97 6.69 3.85
N TYR A 50 -12.25 6.45 3.50
CA TYR A 50 -12.62 5.75 2.29
C TYR A 50 -13.28 6.72 1.32
N THR A 51 -12.51 7.18 0.33
CA THR A 51 -12.91 8.22 -0.63
C THR A 51 -13.33 7.68 -1.99
N LYS A 52 -13.58 6.37 -2.10
CA LYS A 52 -13.94 5.73 -3.39
C LYS A 52 -15.44 5.58 -3.63
N GLY A 53 -16.26 6.07 -2.71
CA GLY A 53 -17.70 5.93 -2.75
C GLY A 53 -18.35 6.38 -1.44
N VAL A 54 -19.67 6.26 -1.37
CA VAL A 54 -20.44 6.49 -0.14
C VAL A 54 -20.46 5.20 0.65
N VAL A 55 -20.06 5.26 1.93
CA VAL A 55 -20.10 4.11 2.84
C VAL A 55 -21.42 4.16 3.62
N SER A 56 -22.26 3.14 3.45
CA SER A 56 -23.51 3.00 4.19
C SER A 56 -23.27 2.55 5.64
N PRO A 57 -24.23 2.73 6.57
CA PRO A 57 -24.07 2.33 7.98
C PRO A 57 -23.79 0.84 8.20
N ASP A 58 -24.23 -0.03 7.29
CA ASP A 58 -23.96 -1.47 7.28
C ASP A 58 -22.61 -1.84 6.62
N GLY A 59 -21.85 -0.86 6.14
CA GLY A 59 -20.49 -1.03 5.63
C GLY A 59 -20.39 -1.37 4.15
N ILE A 60 -21.49 -1.28 3.40
CA ILE A 60 -21.49 -1.40 1.94
C ILE A 60 -20.96 -0.10 1.33
N VAL A 61 -20.21 -0.22 0.24
CA VAL A 61 -19.67 0.92 -0.49
C VAL A 61 -20.41 1.06 -1.82
N GLU A 62 -21.05 2.21 -2.01
CA GLU A 62 -21.60 2.63 -3.30
C GLU A 62 -20.55 3.45 -4.06
N PRO A 63 -19.95 2.91 -5.14
CA PRO A 63 -18.86 3.59 -5.85
C PRO A 63 -19.39 4.84 -6.57
N PHE A 64 -18.54 5.86 -6.68
CA PHE A 64 -18.84 7.00 -7.55
C PHE A 64 -18.86 6.54 -9.00
N VAL A 65 -19.89 6.95 -9.75
CA VAL A 65 -20.03 6.68 -11.18
C VAL A 65 -19.75 8.00 -11.92
N PHE A 66 -18.94 7.94 -12.98
CA PHE A 66 -18.77 9.09 -13.85
C PHE A 66 -20.09 9.37 -14.56
N VAL A 67 -20.49 10.64 -14.62
CA VAL A 67 -21.58 11.03 -15.52
C VAL A 67 -21.00 10.96 -16.93
N ASP A 68 -21.41 9.97 -17.72
CA ASP A 68 -21.05 9.92 -19.13
C ASP A 68 -21.50 11.23 -19.78
N ALA A 69 -20.55 11.92 -20.43
CA ALA A 69 -20.85 13.16 -21.14
C ALA A 69 -21.80 12.83 -22.31
N LEU A 70 -23.02 13.37 -22.25
CA LEU A 70 -24.01 13.35 -23.32
C LEU A 70 -23.48 14.04 -24.59
#